data_AF-A0A397RWB7-F1
#
_entry.id   AF-A0A397RWB7-F1
#
_cell.length_a   1.000
_cell.length_b   1.000
_cell.length_c   1.000
_cell.angle_alpha   90.00
_cell.angle_beta   90.00
_cell.angle_gamma   90.00
#
_symmetry.space_group_name_H-M   'P 1'
#
loop_
_entity.id
_entity.type
_entity.pdbx_description
1 polymer ?
#
loop_
_entity_poly.entity_id
_entity_poly.type
_entity_poly.pdbx_seq_one_letter_code
_entity_poly.pdbx_strand_id
1 'polypeptide(L)'
;MTKNEIKEVVDMALKDADINLLSYLVSDIKSTIEFVLESTDLEFNQMADYFEDIAYMSQSKEFVEAIRTRFINMEDHSLDLKYICEQINYAEEVFPQEEY
;
A
#
# COMPACT_ATOMS: atom_id res chain seq x y z
N MET A 1 11.27 3.90 10.02
CA MET A 1 10.24 3.97 11.08
C MET A 1 10.07 2.58 11.70
N THR A 2 9.38 2.45 12.82
CA THR A 2 8.99 1.17 13.42
C THR A 2 7.58 0.77 12.99
N LYS A 3 7.28 -0.54 13.00
CA LYS A 3 5.96 -1.10 12.66
C LYS A 3 4.80 -0.45 13.44
N ASN A 4 5.02 -0.11 14.71
CA ASN A 4 4.01 0.52 15.55
C ASN A 4 3.71 1.96 15.13
N GLU A 5 4.72 2.71 14.67
CA GLU A 5 4.54 4.09 14.19
C GLU A 5 3.71 4.11 12.90
N ILE A 6 3.92 3.16 11.98
CA ILE A 6 3.11 3.04 10.76
C ILE A 6 1.66 2.71 11.11
N LYS A 7 1.44 1.79 12.03
CA LYS A 7 0.10 1.40 12.47
C LYS A 7 -0.67 2.57 13.08
N GLU A 8 -0.05 3.32 13.98
CA GLU A 8 -0.69 4.51 14.59
C GLU A 8 -1.05 5.56 13.54
N VAL A 9 -0.20 5.73 12.53
CA VAL A 9 -0.39 6.67 11.42
C VAL A 9 -1.54 6.22 10.50
N VAL A 10 -1.66 4.93 10.18
CA VAL A 10 -2.80 4.36 9.45
C VAL A 10 -4.10 4.49 10.26
N ASP A 11 -4.06 4.17 11.56
CA ASP A 11 -5.23 4.27 12.46
C ASP A 11 -5.71 5.73 12.65
N MET A 12 -4.82 6.72 12.56
CA MET A 12 -5.18 8.14 12.55
C MET A 12 -5.78 8.58 11.21
N ALA A 13 -5.24 8.13 10.09
CA ALA A 13 -5.70 8.52 8.76
C ALA A 13 -7.09 7.96 8.39
N LEU A 14 -7.44 6.79 8.93
CA LEU A 14 -8.81 6.26 8.84
C LEU A 14 -9.86 7.15 9.55
N LYS A 15 -9.42 8.13 10.36
CA LYS A 15 -10.30 9.07 11.08
C LYS A 15 -10.35 10.47 10.46
N ASP A 16 -9.28 10.94 9.83
CA ASP A 16 -9.21 12.22 9.13
C ASP A 16 -8.42 12.03 7.83
N ALA A 17 -9.10 12.12 6.68
CA ALA A 17 -8.50 11.96 5.37
C ALA A 17 -7.53 13.12 5.10
N ASP A 18 -6.22 12.84 4.98
CA ASP A 18 -5.27 13.94 4.83
C ASP A 18 -4.00 13.60 4.04
N ILE A 19 -3.61 14.54 3.18
CA ILE A 19 -2.40 14.58 2.34
C ILE A 19 -1.12 14.29 3.16
N ASN A 20 -1.17 14.54 4.46
CA ASN A 20 -0.07 14.26 5.39
C ASN A 20 0.24 12.77 5.50
N LEU A 21 -0.76 11.87 5.51
CA LEU A 21 -0.53 10.42 5.60
C LEU A 21 0.33 9.93 4.43
N LEU A 22 -0.12 10.23 3.20
CA LEU A 22 0.55 9.78 1.98
C LEU A 22 1.99 10.29 1.93
N SER A 23 2.20 11.55 2.30
CA SER A 23 3.55 12.12 2.36
C SER A 23 4.45 11.39 3.37
N TYR A 24 3.91 10.95 4.51
CA TYR A 24 4.64 10.16 5.50
C TYR A 24 4.97 8.77 4.98
N LEU A 25 4.00 8.04 4.41
CA LEU A 25 4.19 6.68 3.90
C LEU A 25 5.18 6.64 2.72
N VAL A 26 5.16 7.67 1.87
CA VAL A 26 6.10 7.80 0.75
C VAL A 26 7.50 8.22 1.23
N SER A 27 7.60 9.05 2.27
CA SER A 27 8.89 9.51 2.80
C SER A 27 9.78 8.39 3.34
N ASP A 28 9.17 7.31 3.84
CA ASP A 28 9.86 6.08 4.29
C ASP A 28 9.27 4.85 3.60
N ILE A 29 9.35 4.83 2.27
CA ILE A 29 8.78 3.77 1.44
C ILE A 29 9.29 2.37 1.81
N LYS A 30 10.51 2.25 2.35
CA LYS A 30 11.08 0.97 2.79
C LYS A 30 10.32 0.41 3.99
N SER A 31 10.12 1.21 5.03
CA SER A 31 9.33 0.76 6.18
C SER A 31 7.86 0.52 5.79
N THR A 32 7.33 1.29 4.84
CA THR A 32 5.99 1.05 4.27
C THR A 32 5.89 -0.30 3.55
N ILE A 33 6.91 -0.69 2.78
CA ILE A 33 7.00 -2.02 2.14
C ILE A 33 7.04 -3.14 3.18
N GLU A 34 7.89 -3.01 4.21
CA GLU A 34 7.99 -3.99 5.29
C GLU A 34 6.65 -4.13 6.02
N PHE A 35 5.97 -3.02 6.29
CA PHE A 35 4.64 -3.04 6.90
C PHE A 35 3.63 -3.79 6.02
N VAL A 36 3.58 -3.53 4.71
CA VAL A 36 2.68 -4.24 3.80
C VAL A 36 2.93 -5.75 3.86
N LEU A 37 4.18 -6.19 3.80
CA LEU A 37 4.52 -7.61 3.82
C LEU A 37 4.17 -8.31 5.14
N GLU A 38 4.25 -7.61 6.27
CA GLU A 38 4.04 -8.18 7.60
C GLU A 38 2.68 -7.81 8.25
N SER A 39 1.84 -7.07 7.53
CA SER A 39 0.53 -6.63 8.01
C SER A 39 -0.43 -7.81 8.15
N THR A 40 -1.36 -7.71 9.09
CA THR A 40 -2.52 -8.63 9.15
C THR A 40 -3.44 -8.41 7.95
N ASP A 41 -4.30 -9.38 7.61
CA ASP A 41 -5.23 -9.23 6.48
C ASP A 41 -6.13 -7.98 6.66
N LEU A 42 -6.53 -7.68 7.90
CA LEU A 42 -7.32 -6.49 8.22
C LEU A 42 -6.55 -5.20 7.93
N GLU A 43 -5.30 -5.08 8.41
CA GLU A 43 -4.46 -3.90 8.21
C GLU A 43 -4.13 -3.69 6.74
N PHE A 44 -3.84 -4.78 6.01
CA PHE A 44 -3.61 -4.73 4.56
C PHE A 44 -4.82 -4.17 3.82
N ASN A 45 -6.01 -4.66 4.14
CA ASN A 45 -7.26 -4.20 3.52
C ASN A 45 -7.56 -2.73 3.85
N GLN A 46 -7.34 -2.31 5.10
CA GLN A 46 -7.50 -0.91 5.49
C GLN A 46 -6.56 0.04 4.75
N MET A 47 -5.39 -0.46 4.34
CA MET A 47 -4.39 0.32 3.62
C MET A 47 -4.62 0.33 2.10
N ALA A 48 -5.51 -0.53 1.59
CA ALA A 48 -5.74 -0.69 0.15
C ALA A 48 -6.16 0.60 -0.55
N ASP A 49 -6.94 1.45 0.15
CA ASP A 49 -7.38 2.76 -0.33
C ASP A 49 -6.22 3.73 -0.65
N TYR A 50 -5.02 3.45 -0.12
CA TYR A 50 -3.85 4.29 -0.31
C TYR A 50 -2.82 3.68 -1.27
N PHE A 51 -3.02 2.45 -1.76
CA PHE A 51 -2.03 1.76 -2.58
C PHE A 51 -1.76 2.47 -3.91
N GLU A 52 -2.81 2.93 -4.59
CA GLU A 52 -2.69 3.71 -5.82
C GLU A 52 -1.85 4.98 -5.59
N ASP A 53 -2.24 5.79 -4.59
CA ASP A 53 -1.57 7.05 -4.30
C ASP A 53 -0.13 6.86 -3.86
N ILE A 54 0.16 5.88 -3.00
CA ILE A 54 1.53 5.59 -2.55
C ILE A 54 2.37 5.12 -3.72
N ALA A 55 1.86 4.19 -4.54
CA ALA A 55 2.60 3.69 -5.71
C ALA A 55 2.88 4.80 -6.71
N TYR A 56 1.89 5.67 -6.96
CA TYR A 56 2.03 6.83 -7.84
C TYR A 56 3.03 7.86 -7.28
N MET A 57 2.93 8.22 -6.01
CA MET A 57 3.80 9.23 -5.40
C MET A 57 5.23 8.73 -5.18
N SER A 58 5.41 7.47 -4.80
CA SER A 58 6.73 6.89 -4.55
C SER A 58 7.41 6.38 -5.81
N GLN A 59 6.66 6.13 -6.89
CA GLN A 59 7.14 5.48 -8.11
C GLN A 59 7.97 4.22 -7.81
N SER A 60 7.53 3.42 -6.83
CA SER A 60 8.28 2.26 -6.34
C SER A 60 7.71 0.95 -6.89
N LYS A 61 8.46 0.29 -7.77
CA LYS A 61 8.12 -1.05 -8.25
C LYS A 61 8.13 -2.10 -7.13
N GLU A 62 9.08 -1.97 -6.20
CA GLU A 62 9.20 -2.84 -5.02
C GLU A 62 7.95 -2.78 -4.13
N PHE A 63 7.31 -1.60 -4.04
CA PHE A 63 6.06 -1.44 -3.30
C PHE A 63 4.89 -2.20 -3.95
N VAL A 64 4.76 -2.12 -5.27
CA VAL A 64 3.73 -2.88 -6.01
C VAL A 64 3.96 -4.38 -5.88
N GLU A 65 5.22 -4.83 -5.97
CA GLU A 65 5.57 -6.24 -5.76
C GLU A 65 5.27 -6.72 -4.34
N ALA A 66 5.46 -5.87 -3.33
CA ALA A 66 5.11 -6.15 -1.95
C ALA A 66 3.60 -6.34 -1.77
N ILE A 67 2.78 -5.46 -2.36
CA ILE A 67 1.32 -5.58 -2.34
C ILE A 67 0.89 -6.91 -2.96
N ARG A 68 1.44 -7.27 -4.14
CA ARG A 68 1.15 -8.54 -4.82
C ARG A 68 1.52 -9.75 -3.99
N THR A 69 2.73 -9.73 -3.43
CA THR A 69 3.23 -10.82 -2.60
C THR A 69 2.34 -11.01 -1.38
N ARG A 70 1.95 -9.92 -0.72
CA ARG A 70 1.06 -9.99 0.44
C ARG A 70 -0.32 -10.50 0.07
N PHE A 71 -0.89 -10.02 -1.04
CA PHE A 71 -2.19 -10.42 -1.58
C PHE A 71 -2.27 -11.91 -1.89
N ILE A 72 -1.24 -12.47 -2.55
CA ILE A 72 -1.15 -13.91 -2.85
C ILE A 72 -1.13 -14.77 -1.58
N ASN A 73 -0.56 -14.24 -0.50
CA ASN A 73 -0.41 -14.94 0.77
C ASN A 73 -1.60 -14.73 1.73
N MET A 74 -2.66 -14.01 1.34
CA MET A 74 -3.86 -13.86 2.17
C MET A 74 -4.65 -15.18 2.22
N GLU A 75 -5.02 -15.63 3.43
CA GLU A 75 -5.84 -16.84 3.61
C GLU A 75 -7.33 -16.55 3.39
N ASP A 76 -7.77 -15.31 3.67
CA ASP A 76 -9.15 -14.89 3.49
C ASP A 76 -9.33 -13.98 2.27
N HIS A 77 -9.94 -14.54 1.24
CA HIS A 77 -10.27 -13.91 -0.03
C HIS A 77 -11.65 -13.23 -0.05
N SER A 78 -12.35 -13.17 1.09
CA SER A 78 -13.70 -12.61 1.20
C SER A 78 -13.74 -11.08 1.27
N LEU A 79 -12.59 -10.43 1.45
CA LEU A 79 -12.47 -8.97 1.49
C LEU A 79 -11.93 -8.45 0.17
N ASP A 80 -12.85 -7.86 -0.59
CA ASP A 80 -12.73 -7.09 -1.83
C ASP A 80 -11.43 -7.23 -2.65
N LEU A 81 -11.04 -8.48 -2.94
CA LEU A 81 -9.87 -8.77 -3.77
C LEU A 81 -9.92 -8.07 -5.12
N LYS A 82 -11.13 -7.88 -5.66
CA LYS A 82 -11.36 -7.20 -6.92
C LYS A 82 -10.90 -5.74 -6.83
N TYR A 83 -11.29 -5.04 -5.76
CA TYR A 83 -10.83 -3.68 -5.50
C TYR A 83 -9.30 -3.62 -5.38
N ILE A 84 -8.69 -4.52 -4.60
CA ILE A 84 -7.23 -4.55 -4.43
C ILE A 84 -6.51 -4.83 -5.76
N CYS A 85 -7.01 -5.77 -6.58
CA CYS A 85 -6.48 -6.02 -7.92
C CYS A 85 -6.61 -4.79 -8.83
N GLU A 86 -7.71 -4.06 -8.77
CA GLU A 86 -7.90 -2.82 -9.54
C GLU A 86 -6.87 -1.75 -9.13
N GLN A 87 -6.62 -1.58 -7.83
CA GLN A 87 -5.60 -0.66 -7.32
C GLN A 87 -4.18 -1.05 -7.77
N ILE A 88 -3.84 -2.35 -7.73
CA ILE A 88 -2.56 -2.86 -8.23
C ILE A 88 -2.41 -2.60 -9.74
N ASN A 89 -3.42 -2.96 -10.52
CA ASN A 89 -3.39 -2.81 -11.99
C ASN A 89 -3.27 -1.34 -12.40
N TYR A 90 -4.00 -0.45 -11.72
CA TYR A 90 -3.90 0.97 -11.99
C TYR A 90 -2.50 1.49 -11.65
N ALA A 91 -1.98 1.20 -10.44
CA ALA A 91 -0.61 1.53 -10.08
C ALA A 91 0.39 1.07 -11.17
N GLU A 92 0.19 -0.16 -11.65
CA GLU A 92 0.68 -0.74 -12.91
C GLU A 92 0.87 0.22 -14.09
N GLU A 93 -0.27 0.70 -14.54
CA GLU A 93 -0.46 1.48 -15.76
C GLU A 93 0.09 2.91 -15.62
N VAL A 94 0.16 3.46 -14.40
CA VAL A 94 0.69 4.82 -14.18
C VAL A 94 2.21 4.86 -14.07
N PHE A 95 2.90 3.71 -13.98
CA PHE A 95 4.35 3.72 -14.18
C PHE A 95 4.64 4.08 -15.65
N PRO A 96 5.48 5.07 -15.92
CA PRO A 96 6.02 5.21 -17.27
C PRO A 96 6.76 3.92 -17.58
N GLN A 97 6.25 3.17 -18.56
CA GLN A 97 7.02 2.16 -19.27
C GLN A 97 8.25 2.92 -19.79
N GLU A 98 9.41 2.77 -19.14
CA GLU A 98 10.66 3.19 -19.74
C GLU A 98 10.79 2.37 -21.04
N GLU A 99 10.42 2.98 -22.16
CA GLU A 99 10.83 2.54 -23.49
C GLU A 99 12.36 2.56 -23.48
N TYR A 100 12.96 1.37 -23.35
CA TYR A 100 14.37 1.13 -23.66
C TYR A 100 14.56 0.97 -25.18
#